data_AF-A0A1I4DM22-F1
#
_entry.id   AF-A0A1I4DM22-F1
#
_cell.length_a   1.000
_cell.length_b   1.000
_cell.length_c   1.000
_cell.angle_alpha   90.00
_cell.angle_beta   90.00
_cell.angle_gamma   90.00
#
_symmetry.space_group_name_H-M   'P 1'
#
loop_
_entity.id
_entity.type
_entity.pdbx_description
1 polymer ?
#
loop_
_entity_poly.entity_id
_entity_poly.type
_entity_poly.pdbx_seq_one_letter_code
_entity_poly.pdbx_strand_id
1 'polypeptide(L)'
;MSSHHVVLIRAIGPRPEFYRVAEHLWGDDCDFDSDGDSQDPGDRNWTELSLSLRGPSGENLDAEHLDIDPVSLDPLVLAVRSPQQPLCQRAAEFIISCSGGTVEHAGA
;
A
#
# COMPACT_ATOMS: atom_id res chain seq x y z
N MET A 1 16.47 -6.89 13.05
CA MET A 1 15.42 -7.25 12.08
C MET A 1 14.21 -6.45 12.46
N SER A 2 13.88 -5.40 11.70
CA SER A 2 12.68 -4.61 11.99
C SER A 2 11.48 -5.48 11.64
N SER A 3 10.67 -5.83 12.64
CA SER A 3 9.41 -6.52 12.39
C SER A 3 8.50 -5.59 11.59
N HIS A 4 8.01 -6.04 10.45
CA HIS A 4 6.96 -5.31 9.73
C HIS A 4 5.60 -5.73 10.25
N HIS A 5 4.71 -4.75 10.41
CA HIS A 5 3.30 -4.97 10.64
C HIS A 5 2.64 -5.39 9.33
N VAL A 6 1.76 -6.38 9.39
CA VAL A 6 1.08 -6.92 8.21
C VAL A 6 -0.43 -6.86 8.41
N VAL A 7 -1.12 -6.34 7.41
CA VAL A 7 -2.58 -6.39 7.29
C VAL A 7 -2.91 -7.09 5.99
N LEU A 8 -3.78 -8.10 6.04
CA LEU A 8 -4.26 -8.77 4.85
C LEU A 8 -5.52 -8.06 4.36
N ILE A 9 -5.63 -7.86 3.06
CA ILE A 9 -6.85 -7.34 2.44
C ILE A 9 -7.31 -8.26 1.33
N ARG A 10 -8.61 -8.46 1.23
CA ARG A 10 -9.24 -9.16 0.11
C ARG A 10 -9.94 -8.13 -0.76
N ALA A 11 -9.28 -7.71 -1.83
CA ALA A 11 -9.84 -6.76 -2.79
C ALA A 11 -10.76 -7.47 -3.78
N ILE A 12 -11.98 -6.97 -3.97
CA ILE A 12 -12.98 -7.56 -4.88
C ILE A 12 -13.17 -6.77 -6.18
N GLY A 13 -12.58 -5.57 -6.25
CA GLY A 13 -12.69 -4.66 -7.37
C GLY A 13 -11.38 -3.93 -7.67
N PRO A 14 -11.39 -2.95 -8.59
CA PRO A 14 -10.20 -2.21 -8.96
C PRO A 14 -9.63 -1.40 -7.79
N ARG A 15 -8.32 -1.55 -7.54
CA ARG A 15 -7.58 -0.77 -6.54
C ARG A 15 -7.53 0.73 -6.93
N PRO A 16 -7.20 1.65 -6.00
CA PRO A 16 -6.95 3.05 -6.38
C PRO A 16 -5.77 3.17 -7.35
N GLU A 17 -5.66 4.28 -8.08
CA GLU A 17 -4.41 4.65 -8.73
C GLU A 17 -3.27 4.68 -7.70
N PHE A 18 -2.08 4.18 -8.03
CA PHE A 18 -1.02 3.98 -7.03
C PHE A 18 -0.65 5.30 -6.31
N TYR A 19 -0.59 6.41 -7.04
CA TYR A 19 -0.22 7.71 -6.48
C TYR A 19 -1.23 8.21 -5.45
N ARG A 20 -2.51 7.84 -5.57
CA ARG A 20 -3.52 8.20 -4.58
C ARG A 20 -3.35 7.49 -3.25
N VAL A 21 -2.70 6.32 -3.24
CA VAL A 21 -2.33 5.65 -1.99
C VAL A 21 -1.29 6.50 -1.26
N ALA A 22 -0.27 6.99 -1.96
CA ALA A 22 0.74 7.89 -1.39
C ALA A 22 0.11 9.19 -0.87
N GLU A 23 -0.71 9.87 -1.69
CA GLU A 23 -1.41 11.10 -1.30
C GLU A 23 -2.32 10.90 -0.10
N HIS A 24 -3.02 9.76 -0.02
CA HIS A 24 -3.85 9.44 1.14
C HIS A 24 -3.02 9.28 2.42
N LEU A 25 -1.80 8.75 2.32
CA LEU A 25 -0.93 8.49 3.47
C LEU A 25 -0.21 9.75 3.94
N TRP A 26 0.34 10.53 3.02
CA TRP A 26 1.30 11.60 3.32
C TRP A 26 0.84 13.00 2.89
N GLY A 27 -0.31 13.11 2.22
CA GLY A 27 -0.88 14.36 1.73
C GLY A 27 -0.68 14.57 0.23
N ASP A 28 -1.52 15.43 -0.33
CA ASP A 28 -1.51 15.80 -1.75
C ASP A 28 -0.11 16.28 -2.18
N ASP A 29 0.28 15.94 -3.41
CA ASP A 29 1.57 16.31 -4.01
C ASP A 29 2.82 15.90 -3.19
N CYS A 30 2.72 14.87 -2.33
CA CYS A 30 3.88 14.36 -1.61
C CYS A 30 4.98 13.88 -2.56
N ASP A 31 6.25 14.04 -2.15
CA ASP A 31 7.40 13.52 -2.90
C ASP A 31 7.70 12.09 -2.45
N PHE A 32 7.49 11.12 -3.33
CA PHE A 32 7.62 9.71 -3.01
C PHE A 32 8.25 8.93 -4.17
N ASP A 33 8.89 7.81 -3.84
CA ASP A 33 9.26 6.78 -4.80
C ASP A 33 8.21 5.67 -4.82
N SER A 34 7.97 5.11 -6.00
CA SER A 34 7.08 3.97 -6.20
C SER A 34 7.71 2.90 -7.07
N ASP A 35 7.36 1.65 -6.81
CA ASP A 35 7.61 0.50 -7.68
C ASP A 35 6.40 -0.45 -7.68
N GLY A 36 6.34 -1.39 -8.60
CA GLY A 36 5.27 -2.39 -8.70
C GLY A 36 4.89 -2.73 -10.14
N ASP A 37 3.71 -3.32 -10.31
CA ASP A 37 3.25 -3.84 -11.62
C ASP A 37 2.20 -2.96 -12.32
N SER A 38 1.97 -1.74 -11.82
CA SER A 38 1.15 -0.72 -12.46
C SER A 38 1.73 -0.32 -13.82
N GLN A 39 0.92 -0.44 -14.89
CA GLN A 39 1.38 -0.18 -16.27
C GLN A 39 1.40 1.31 -16.64
N ASP A 40 0.56 2.11 -15.99
CA ASP A 40 0.48 3.56 -16.15
C ASP A 40 -0.16 4.19 -14.90
N PRO A 41 -0.05 5.51 -14.69
CA PRO A 41 -0.59 6.16 -13.49
C PRO A 41 -2.09 5.93 -13.24
N GLY A 42 -2.88 5.67 -14.29
CA GLY A 42 -4.31 5.36 -14.19
C GLY A 42 -4.61 3.87 -14.06
N ASP A 43 -3.61 3.00 -14.06
CA ASP A 43 -3.80 1.56 -13.94
C ASP A 43 -4.30 1.19 -12.55
N ARG A 44 -5.50 0.61 -12.54
CA ARG A 44 -6.20 0.15 -11.34
C ARG A 44 -6.25 -1.38 -11.28
N ASN A 45 -5.33 -2.08 -11.96
CA ASN A 45 -5.19 -3.56 -12.01
C ASN A 45 -3.86 -4.11 -11.44
N TRP A 46 -2.95 -3.25 -10.96
CA TRP A 46 -1.79 -3.62 -10.14
C TRP A 46 -2.05 -4.63 -9.00
N THR A 47 -1.21 -5.64 -8.86
CA THR A 47 -1.25 -6.61 -7.76
C THR A 47 -0.08 -6.44 -6.79
N GLU A 48 0.89 -5.61 -7.16
CA GLU A 48 2.09 -5.29 -6.39
C GLU A 48 2.30 -3.77 -6.36
N LEU A 49 2.67 -3.23 -5.20
CA LEU A 49 2.96 -1.81 -5.03
C LEU A 49 3.91 -1.58 -3.84
N SER A 50 5.04 -0.95 -4.08
CA SER A 50 5.91 -0.38 -3.04
C SER A 50 5.89 1.14 -3.10
N LEU A 51 5.83 1.80 -1.95
CA LEU A 51 5.83 3.25 -1.81
C LEU A 51 6.78 3.68 -0.68
N SER A 52 7.62 4.68 -0.92
CA SER A 52 8.50 5.30 0.09
C SER A 52 8.39 6.82 0.06
N LEU A 53 8.12 7.44 1.21
CA LEU A 53 8.16 8.91 1.32
C LEU A 53 9.60 9.41 1.32
N ARG A 54 9.88 10.44 0.52
CA ARG A 54 11.16 11.15 0.53
C ARG A 54 11.18 12.21 1.64
N GLY A 55 12.26 12.20 2.40
CA GLY A 55 12.56 13.21 3.40
C GLY A 55 13.02 14.53 2.77
N PRO A 56 13.22 15.57 3.60
CA PRO A 56 13.57 16.92 3.13
C PRO A 56 14.88 17.00 2.30
N SER A 57 15.79 16.05 2.49
CA SER A 57 17.06 15.95 1.74
C SER A 57 16.98 15.00 0.53
N GLY A 58 15.80 14.45 0.23
CA GLY A 58 15.55 13.59 -0.93
C GLY A 58 15.85 12.11 -0.71
N GLU A 59 16.36 11.71 0.46
CA GLU A 59 16.47 10.31 0.85
C GLU A 59 15.13 9.72 1.31
N ASN A 60 14.94 8.43 1.07
CA ASN A 60 13.76 7.72 1.58
C ASN A 60 13.82 7.60 3.10
N LEU A 61 12.67 7.79 3.74
CA LEU A 61 12.51 7.60 5.17
C LEU A 61 12.15 6.14 5.44
N ASP A 62 13.08 5.35 5.99
CA ASP A 62 12.89 3.92 6.26
C ASP A 62 11.57 3.58 6.99
N ALA A 63 11.10 4.47 7.85
CA ALA A 63 9.85 4.29 8.59
C ALA A 63 8.60 4.58 7.74
N GLU A 64 8.69 5.45 6.73
CA GLU A 64 7.59 5.88 5.87
C GLU A 64 7.60 5.08 4.56
N HIS A 65 7.60 3.75 4.72
CA HIS A 65 7.62 2.79 3.64
C HIS A 65 6.44 1.83 3.74
N LEU A 66 5.87 1.49 2.58
CA LEU A 66 4.76 0.57 2.42
C LEU A 66 5.06 -0.42 1.30
N ASP A 67 4.95 -1.71 1.58
CA ASP A 67 4.95 -2.77 0.56
C ASP A 67 3.59 -3.43 0.49
N ILE A 68 3.15 -3.75 -0.72
CA ILE A 68 1.92 -4.50 -0.97
C ILE A 68 2.25 -5.61 -1.97
N ASP A 69 2.15 -6.86 -1.52
CA ASP A 69 2.40 -8.03 -2.36
C ASP A 69 1.17 -8.93 -2.44
N PRO A 70 0.98 -9.67 -3.55
CA PRO A 70 -0.05 -10.68 -3.62
C PRO A 70 0.30 -11.90 -2.77
N VAL A 71 -0.63 -12.30 -1.90
CA VAL A 71 -0.62 -13.61 -1.21
C VAL A 71 -1.38 -14.65 -2.02
N SER A 72 -2.43 -14.23 -2.73
CA SER A 72 -3.23 -15.03 -3.65
C SER A 72 -3.73 -14.13 -4.77
N LEU A 73 -3.85 -14.66 -5.99
CA LEU A 73 -4.37 -13.93 -7.15
C LEU A 73 -5.85 -14.26 -7.44
N ASP A 74 -6.35 -15.41 -7.00
CA ASP A 74 -7.76 -15.82 -7.18
C ASP A 74 -8.30 -16.60 -5.96
N PRO A 75 -9.09 -15.97 -5.07
CA PRO A 75 -9.39 -14.54 -5.05
C PRO A 75 -8.12 -13.71 -4.74
N LEU A 76 -8.10 -12.45 -5.18
CA LEU A 76 -7.00 -11.53 -4.90
C LEU A 76 -6.95 -11.21 -3.39
N VAL A 77 -5.85 -11.62 -2.76
CA VAL A 77 -5.51 -11.30 -1.38
C VAL A 77 -4.14 -10.64 -1.38
N LEU A 78 -4.06 -9.44 -0.82
CA LEU A 78 -2.83 -8.66 -0.74
C LEU A 78 -2.37 -8.59 0.73
N ALA A 79 -1.07 -8.68 0.93
CA ALA A 79 -0.43 -8.39 2.21
C ALA A 79 0.14 -6.97 2.16
N VAL A 80 -0.47 -6.08 2.93
CA VAL A 80 0.00 -4.71 3.15
C VAL A 80 1.00 -4.75 4.30
N ARG A 81 2.21 -4.22 4.10
CA ARG A 81 3.30 -4.27 5.07
C ARG A 81 3.95 -2.91 5.26
N SER A 82 4.30 -2.61 6.51
CA SER A 82 5.10 -1.43 6.84
C SER A 82 5.79 -1.64 8.19
N PRO A 83 6.95 -1.01 8.45
CA PRO A 83 7.50 -0.90 9.80
C PRO A 83 6.58 -0.13 10.76
N GLN A 84 5.63 0.66 10.25
CA GLN A 84 4.67 1.42 11.06
C GLN A 84 3.27 0.80 10.98
N GLN A 85 2.76 0.30 12.11
CA GLN A 85 1.38 -0.23 12.19
C GLN A 85 0.32 0.77 11.69
N PRO A 86 0.36 2.07 12.06
CA PRO A 86 -0.66 3.02 11.61
C PRO A 86 -0.64 3.24 10.09
N LEU A 87 0.54 3.20 9.47
CA LEU A 87 0.69 3.37 8.02
C LEU A 87 0.06 2.18 7.27
N CYS A 88 0.38 0.96 7.71
CA CYS A 88 -0.19 -0.27 7.17
C CYS A 88 -1.72 -0.31 7.28
N GLN A 89 -2.25 0.05 8.46
CA GLN A 89 -3.70 0.10 8.72
C GLN A 89 -4.41 1.11 7.81
N ARG A 90 -3.90 2.35 7.71
CA ARG A 90 -4.50 3.40 6.87
C ARG A 90 -4.49 3.01 5.39
N ALA A 91 -3.39 2.42 4.90
CA ALA A 91 -3.29 1.95 3.53
C ALA A 91 -4.33 0.86 3.22
N ALA A 92 -4.42 -0.15 4.08
CA ALA A 92 -5.38 -1.25 3.94
C ALA A 92 -6.84 -0.73 3.90
N GLU A 93 -7.20 0.15 4.84
CA GLU A 93 -8.53 0.75 4.92
C GLU A 93 -8.86 1.58 3.67
N PHE A 94 -7.91 2.40 3.20
CA PHE A 94 -8.10 3.20 2.00
C PHE A 94 -8.30 2.33 0.76
N ILE A 95 -7.44 1.34 0.54
CA ILE A 95 -7.53 0.43 -0.61
C ILE A 95 -8.88 -0.28 -0.62
N ILE A 96 -9.34 -0.79 0.52
CA ILE A 96 -10.65 -1.45 0.63
C ILE A 96 -11.80 -0.46 0.44
N SER A 97 -11.67 0.79 0.88
CA SER A 97 -12.69 1.82 0.63
C SER A 97 -12.92 2.08 -0.87
N CYS A 98 -11.87 1.93 -1.69
CA CYS A 98 -11.95 2.08 -3.16
C CYS A 98 -12.34 0.77 -3.87
N SER A 99 -11.83 -0.36 -3.40
CA SER A 99 -11.92 -1.66 -4.09
C SER A 99 -13.15 -2.47 -3.65
N GLY A 100 -13.76 -2.10 -2.52
CA GLY A 100 -14.60 -3.00 -1.74
C GLY A 100 -13.82 -4.15 -1.11
N GLY A 101 -14.53 -5.07 -0.44
CA GLY A 101 -13.95 -6.29 0.13
C GLY A 101 -13.76 -6.21 1.65
N THR A 102 -12.72 -6.85 2.18
CA THR A 102 -12.50 -6.99 3.62
C THR A 102 -11.05 -6.76 4.02
N VAL A 103 -10.87 -6.23 5.23
CA VAL A 103 -9.59 -6.15 5.94
C VAL A 103 -9.54 -7.30 6.95
N GLU A 104 -8.45 -8.07 6.95
CA GLU A 104 -8.18 -9.16 7.87
C GLU A 104 -6.86 -8.87 8.60
N HIS A 105 -6.93 -8.73 9.92
CA HIS A 105 -5.74 -8.56 10.74
C HIS A 105 -5.04 -9.90 10.92
N ALA A 106 -3.81 -10.03 10.44
CA ALA A 106 -2.97 -11.15 10.83
C ALA A 106 -2.72 -11.03 12.34
N GLY A 107 -3.21 -12.01 13.12
CA GLY A 107 -3.12 -12.00 14.57
C GLY A 107 -1.68 -11.86 15.06
N ALA A 108 -1.52 -11.12 16.16
CA ALA A 108 -0.25 -10.91 16.87
C ALA A 108 0.37 -12.20 17.40
#